data_AF-A0A5Z0FB17-F1
#
_entry.id   AF-A0A5Z0FB17-F1
#
_cell.length_a   1.000
_cell.length_b   1.000
_cell.length_c   1.000
_cell.angle_alpha   90.00
_cell.angle_beta   90.00
_cell.angle_gamma   90.00
#
_symmetry.space_group_name_H-M   'P 1'
#
loop_
_entity.id
_entity.type
_entity.pdbx_description
1 polymer ?
#
loop_
_entity_poly.entity_id
_entity_poly.type
_entity_poly.pdbx_seq_one_letter_code
_entity_poly.pdbx_strand_id
1 'polypeptide(L)'
;MKAIEQLLADVIWPELDVLFLDMPPGTGDAQITSAQSIPIAAGVCVSTPQTVSLDDSKRALDMFNKLHIPIAGVIENMSGFLCPDNGKEYDIFGKGTAEDMAKAYKSEV
;
A
#
# COMPACT_ATOMS: atom_id res chain seq x y z
N MET A 1 -16.84 -13.10 -2.97
CA MET A 1 -15.73 -13.07 -2.01
C MET A 1 -15.96 -14.18 -1.01
N LYS A 2 -15.01 -15.12 -0.92
CA LYS A 2 -14.98 -16.22 0.07
C LYS A 2 -13.54 -16.56 0.43
N ALA A 3 -12.60 -16.37 -0.51
CA ALA A 3 -11.20 -16.75 -0.32
C ALA A 3 -10.47 -16.03 0.83
N ILE A 4 -10.62 -14.71 1.01
CA ILE A 4 -9.90 -13.98 2.08
C ILE A 4 -10.49 -14.31 3.47
N GLU A 5 -11.82 -14.33 3.60
CA GLU A 5 -12.47 -14.74 4.84
C GLU A 5 -12.13 -16.19 5.20
N GLN A 6 -12.10 -17.10 4.22
CA GLN A 6 -11.63 -18.48 4.41
C GLN A 6 -10.15 -18.54 4.78
N LEU A 7 -9.28 -17.72 4.17
CA LEU A 7 -7.86 -17.67 4.54
C LEU A 7 -7.67 -17.27 6.00
N LEU A 8 -8.48 -16.35 6.51
CA LEU A 8 -8.39 -15.89 7.89
C LEU A 8 -9.04 -16.86 8.89
N ALA A 9 -10.09 -17.57 8.48
CA ALA A 9 -10.84 -18.47 9.36
C ALA A 9 -10.37 -19.93 9.33
N ASP A 10 -10.04 -20.47 8.15
CA ASP A 10 -9.78 -21.90 7.94
C ASP A 10 -8.29 -22.26 8.01
N VAL A 11 -7.39 -21.26 7.97
CA VAL A 11 -5.96 -21.47 8.14
C VAL A 11 -5.59 -21.39 9.62
N ILE A 12 -4.85 -22.39 10.09
CA ILE A 12 -4.33 -22.41 11.46
C ILE A 12 -3.10 -21.50 11.52
N TRP A 13 -3.33 -20.24 11.82
CA TRP A 13 -2.26 -19.30 12.18
C TRP A 13 -1.79 -19.61 13.61
N PRO A 14 -0.47 -19.71 13.86
CA PRO A 14 0.06 -19.74 15.22
C PRO A 14 -0.19 -18.38 15.90
N GLU A 15 0.26 -18.23 17.14
CA GLU A 15 0.32 -16.90 17.76
C GLU A 15 1.25 -16.00 16.96
N LEU A 16 0.75 -14.85 16.53
CA LEU A 16 1.45 -13.89 15.67
C LEU A 16 1.31 -12.49 16.26
N ASP A 17 2.40 -11.74 16.29
CA ASP A 17 2.37 -10.31 16.60
C ASP A 17 1.78 -9.50 15.44
N VAL A 18 2.06 -9.92 14.21
CA VAL A 18 1.69 -9.21 12.97
C VAL A 18 1.32 -10.20 11.87
N LEU A 19 0.26 -9.88 11.13
CA LEU A 19 -0.13 -10.54 9.89
C LEU A 19 -0.19 -9.49 8.76
N PHE A 20 0.62 -9.65 7.73
CA PHE A 20 0.56 -8.80 6.54
C PHE A 20 -0.44 -9.37 5.54
N LEU A 21 -1.33 -8.50 5.05
CA LEU A 21 -2.32 -8.84 4.03
C LEU A 21 -1.96 -8.12 2.73
N ASP A 22 -1.59 -8.91 1.72
CA ASP A 22 -1.38 -8.38 0.37
C ASP A 22 -2.73 -8.21 -0.32
N MET A 23 -3.21 -6.97 -0.33
CA MET A 23 -4.49 -6.62 -0.92
C MET A 23 -4.34 -6.53 -2.44
N PRO A 24 -5.28 -7.08 -3.22
CA PRO A 24 -5.24 -6.96 -4.67
C PRO A 24 -5.24 -5.47 -5.09
N PRO A 25 -4.57 -5.09 -6.20
CA PRO A 25 -4.42 -3.69 -6.57
C PRO A 25 -5.74 -3.06 -7.01
N GLY A 26 -5.95 -1.79 -6.63
CA GLY A 26 -7.12 -1.00 -7.03
C GLY A 26 -8.09 -0.68 -5.89
N THR A 27 -9.21 -0.05 -6.24
CA THR A 27 -10.21 0.48 -5.30
C THR A 27 -11.64 0.04 -5.65
N GLY A 28 -11.77 -1.10 -6.31
CA GLY A 28 -13.06 -1.68 -6.65
C GLY A 28 -13.83 -2.18 -5.43
N ASP A 29 -15.14 -2.35 -5.58
CA ASP A 29 -16.05 -2.73 -4.48
C ASP A 29 -15.66 -4.03 -3.76
N ALA A 30 -14.97 -4.95 -4.46
CA ALA A 30 -14.48 -6.19 -3.86
C ALA A 30 -13.35 -5.95 -2.83
N GLN A 31 -12.49 -4.96 -3.05
CA GLN A 31 -11.46 -4.58 -2.08
C GLN A 31 -12.06 -3.90 -0.87
N ILE A 32 -13.02 -3.00 -1.09
CA ILE A 32 -13.75 -2.30 -0.03
C ILE A 32 -14.48 -3.30 0.87
N THR A 33 -15.21 -4.24 0.28
CA THR A 33 -15.95 -5.26 1.03
C THR A 33 -14.99 -6.15 1.83
N SER A 34 -13.86 -6.55 1.25
CA SER A 34 -12.85 -7.37 1.95
C SER A 34 -12.23 -6.61 3.12
N ALA A 35 -11.92 -5.31 2.95
CA ALA A 35 -11.34 -4.48 3.99
C ALA A 35 -12.29 -4.22 5.17
N GLN A 36 -13.61 -4.26 4.94
CA GLN A 36 -14.63 -4.15 5.99
C GLN A 36 -14.81 -5.44 6.80
N SER A 37 -14.60 -6.60 6.19
CA SER A 37 -14.75 -7.90 6.86
C SER A 37 -13.60 -8.24 7.82
N ILE A 38 -12.51 -7.47 7.81
CA ILE A 38 -11.24 -7.83 8.48
C ILE A 38 -10.85 -6.71 9.46
N PRO A 39 -10.42 -7.04 10.69
CA PRO A 39 -9.89 -6.06 11.62
C PRO A 39 -8.50 -5.59 11.16
N ILE A 40 -8.46 -4.55 10.31
CA ILE A 40 -7.22 -3.95 9.81
C ILE A 40 -6.73 -2.91 10.82
N ALA A 41 -5.53 -3.12 11.37
CA ALA A 41 -4.92 -2.19 12.32
C ALA A 41 -4.40 -0.91 11.63
N ALA A 42 -3.75 -1.06 10.48
CA ALA A 42 -3.28 0.03 9.65
C ALA A 42 -3.02 -0.42 8.21
N GLY A 43 -3.03 0.52 7.27
CA GLY A 43 -2.69 0.31 5.87
C GLY A 43 -1.35 0.94 5.49
N VAL A 44 -0.60 0.27 4.63
CA VAL A 44 0.62 0.79 3.99
C VAL A 44 0.34 0.90 2.50
N CYS A 45 0.57 2.08 1.91
CA CYS A 45 0.36 2.30 0.49
C CYS A 45 1.69 2.21 -0.26
N VAL A 46 1.83 1.28 -1.21
CA VAL A 46 3.01 1.20 -2.08
C VAL A 46 2.68 1.86 -3.41
N SER A 47 3.55 2.74 -3.89
CA SER A 47 3.44 3.44 -5.18
C SER A 47 4.79 3.47 -5.89
N THR A 48 4.80 3.92 -7.14
CA THR A 48 6.02 4.22 -7.89
C THR A 48 6.03 5.69 -8.33
N PRO A 49 7.18 6.29 -8.71
CA PRO A 49 7.26 7.75 -8.86
C PRO A 49 6.43 8.34 -10.01
N GLN A 50 5.95 7.51 -10.93
CA GLN A 50 5.18 7.92 -12.09
C GLN A 50 3.78 8.40 -11.69
N THR A 51 3.33 9.48 -12.32
CA THR A 51 2.03 10.13 -12.03
C THR A 51 0.84 9.16 -12.02
N VAL A 52 0.81 8.20 -12.95
CA VAL A 52 -0.29 7.21 -13.03
C VAL A 52 -0.38 6.34 -11.78
N SER A 53 0.77 5.94 -11.22
CA SER A 53 0.80 5.14 -9.99
C SER A 53 0.40 5.97 -8.78
N LEU A 54 0.88 7.21 -8.70
CA LEU A 54 0.49 8.14 -7.64
C LEU A 54 -1.02 8.42 -7.63
N ASP A 55 -1.63 8.58 -8.81
CA ASP A 55 -3.06 8.85 -8.91
C ASP A 55 -3.92 7.66 -8.48
N ASP A 56 -3.48 6.43 -8.75
CA ASP A 56 -4.13 5.23 -8.25
C ASP A 56 -3.92 5.04 -6.73
N SER A 57 -2.72 5.32 -6.23
CA SER A 57 -2.41 5.30 -4.80
C SER A 57 -3.25 6.30 -4.00
N LYS A 58 -3.49 7.52 -4.53
CA LYS A 58 -4.40 8.49 -3.91
C LYS A 58 -5.80 7.91 -3.72
N ARG A 59 -6.35 7.24 -4.74
CA ARG A 59 -7.68 6.61 -4.63
C ARG A 59 -7.72 5.54 -3.53
N ALA A 60 -6.64 4.77 -3.38
CA ALA A 60 -6.53 3.77 -2.31
C ALA A 60 -6.46 4.41 -0.92
N LEU A 61 -5.70 5.51 -0.77
CA LEU A 61 -5.63 6.26 0.48
C LEU A 61 -6.97 6.92 0.84
N ASP A 62 -7.71 7.43 -0.15
CA ASP A 62 -9.08 7.91 0.03
C ASP A 62 -10.02 6.81 0.55
N MET A 63 -9.86 5.57 0.05
CA MET A 63 -10.60 4.42 0.54
C MET A 63 -10.27 4.11 2.01
N PHE A 64 -9.00 4.13 2.40
CA PHE A 64 -8.61 3.93 3.80
C PHE A 64 -9.21 5.00 4.71
N ASN A 65 -9.19 6.28 4.31
CA ASN A 65 -9.84 7.35 5.05
C ASN A 65 -11.36 7.13 5.21
N LYS A 66 -12.05 6.71 4.13
CA LYS A 66 -13.49 6.42 4.17
C LYS A 66 -13.84 5.24 5.08
N LEU A 67 -12.95 4.25 5.16
CA LEU A 67 -13.10 3.08 6.03
C LEU A 67 -12.54 3.29 7.43
N HIS A 68 -12.04 4.50 7.74
CA HIS A 68 -11.39 4.84 9.00
C HIS A 68 -10.19 3.93 9.34
N ILE A 69 -9.50 3.42 8.32
CA ILE A 69 -8.29 2.63 8.46
C ILE A 69 -7.11 3.61 8.63
N PRO A 70 -6.33 3.52 9.73
CA PRO A 70 -5.12 4.33 9.89
C PRO A 70 -4.12 4.08 8.77
N ILE A 71 -3.53 5.16 8.22
CA ILE A 71 -2.45 5.05 7.24
C ILE A 71 -1.13 5.05 8.00
N ALA A 72 -0.40 3.95 7.96
CA ALA A 72 0.90 3.82 8.63
C ALA A 72 2.03 4.48 7.84
N GLY A 73 1.92 4.55 6.52
CA GLY A 73 2.99 5.06 5.66
C GLY A 73 2.68 4.91 4.17
N VAL A 74 3.43 5.65 3.36
CA VAL A 74 3.52 5.48 1.90
C VAL A 74 4.91 4.98 1.57
N ILE A 75 5.06 3.97 0.71
CA ILE A 75 6.35 3.50 0.23
C ILE A 75 6.49 3.87 -1.23
N GLU A 76 7.51 4.66 -1.58
CA GLU A 76 7.89 4.94 -2.96
C GLU A 76 8.87 3.88 -3.47
N ASN A 77 8.33 2.86 -4.12
CA ASN A 77 9.10 1.79 -4.75
C ASN A 77 9.69 2.25 -6.09
N MET A 78 10.77 1.59 -6.55
CA MET A 78 11.44 1.90 -7.82
C MET A 78 11.92 3.36 -7.93
N SER A 79 12.25 3.99 -6.80
CA SER A 79 12.71 5.37 -6.65
C SER A 79 14.21 5.58 -6.92
N GLY A 80 14.81 4.66 -7.68
CA GLY A 80 16.23 4.67 -7.99
C GLY A 80 16.71 3.32 -8.50
N PHE A 81 17.74 3.34 -9.33
CA PHE A 81 18.46 2.17 -9.79
C PHE A 81 19.94 2.34 -9.47
N LEU A 82 20.45 1.49 -8.57
CA LEU A 82 21.87 1.45 -8.24
C LEU A 82 22.59 0.55 -9.26
N CYS A 83 23.42 1.16 -10.12
CA CYS A 83 24.16 0.40 -11.12
C CYS A 83 25.18 -0.54 -10.43
N PRO A 84 25.13 -1.86 -10.71
CA PRO A 84 25.98 -2.83 -10.01
C PRO A 84 27.47 -2.66 -10.29
N ASP A 85 27.83 -2.10 -11.45
CA ASP A 85 29.21 -2.04 -11.91
C ASP A 85 29.99 -0.82 -11.38
N ASN A 86 29.28 0.26 -11.03
CA ASN A 86 29.92 1.52 -10.64
C ASN A 86 29.26 2.23 -9.45
N GLY A 87 28.18 1.67 -8.89
CA GLY A 87 27.47 2.24 -7.74
C GLY A 87 26.78 3.57 -8.02
N LYS A 88 26.69 3.99 -9.29
CA LYS A 88 25.97 5.22 -9.65
C LYS A 88 24.47 4.96 -9.58
N GLU A 89 23.76 5.86 -8.91
CA GLU A 89 22.31 5.84 -8.83
C GLU A 89 21.68 6.58 -10.01
N TYR A 90 20.59 6.02 -10.54
CA TYR A 90 19.81 6.57 -11.64
C TYR A 90 18.33 6.60 -11.28
N ASP A 91 17.72 7.77 -11.36
CA ASP A 91 16.29 7.95 -11.11
C ASP A 91 15.49 7.61 -12.38
N ILE A 92 15.54 6.34 -12.83
CA ILE A 92 14.97 5.89 -14.11
C ILE A 92 13.50 6.29 -14.25
N PHE A 93 12.76 6.27 -13.14
CA PHE A 93 11.34 6.59 -13.09
C PHE A 93 11.03 7.89 -12.35
N GLY A 94 12.04 8.60 -11.85
CA GLY A 94 11.90 9.68 -10.88
C GLY A 94 12.19 9.23 -9.45
N LYS A 95 12.16 10.18 -8.52
CA LYS A 95 12.41 9.98 -7.08
C LYS A 95 11.78 11.11 -6.28
N GLY A 96 11.22 10.80 -5.11
CA GLY A 96 10.67 11.76 -4.15
C GLY A 96 9.33 12.39 -4.57
N THR A 97 8.58 11.77 -5.48
CA THR A 97 7.31 12.29 -5.97
C THR A 97 6.12 11.90 -5.08
N ALA A 98 6.28 10.90 -4.21
CA ALA A 98 5.27 10.46 -3.25
C ALA A 98 5.16 11.36 -2.00
N GLU A 99 6.14 12.22 -1.72
CA GLU A 99 6.15 13.05 -0.49
C GLU A 99 4.92 13.95 -0.37
N ASP A 100 4.56 14.63 -1.46
CA ASP A 100 3.43 15.54 -1.47
C ASP A 100 2.11 14.78 -1.27
N MET A 101 2.02 13.56 -1.84
CA MET A 101 0.89 12.67 -1.59
C MET A 101 0.85 12.27 -0.11
N ALA A 102 1.95 11.77 0.47
CA ALA A 102 1.97 11.36 1.87
C ALA A 102 1.56 12.50 2.82
N LYS A 103 2.09 13.71 2.61
CA LYS A 103 1.72 14.93 3.37
C LYS A 103 0.22 15.23 3.28
N ALA A 104 -0.38 15.11 2.09
CA ALA A 104 -1.81 15.34 1.89
C ALA A 104 -2.69 14.37 2.72
N TYR A 105 -2.21 13.15 2.97
CA TYR A 105 -2.88 12.15 3.78
C TYR A 105 -2.40 12.10 5.25
N LYS A 106 -1.63 13.11 5.70
CA LYS A 106 -1.05 13.17 7.05
C LYS A 106 -0.21 11.93 7.40
N SER A 107 0.50 11.41 6.40
CA SER A 107 1.40 10.27 6.47
C SER A 107 2.80 10.69 6.06
N GLU A 108 3.76 9.79 6.26
CA GLU A 108 5.16 9.94 5.85
C GLU A 108 5.52 8.92 4.76
N VAL A 109 6.59 9.21 4.02
CA VAL A 109 7.24 8.29 3.06
C VAL A 109 8.39 7.57 3.73
#